data_AF-A0A1F7N4H0-F1
#
_entry.id   AF-A0A1F7N4H0-F1
#
_cell.length_a   1.000
_cell.length_b   1.000
_cell.length_c   1.000
_cell.angle_alpha   90.00
_cell.angle_beta   90.00
_cell.angle_gamma   90.00
#
_symmetry.space_group_name_H-M   'P 1'
#
loop_
_entity.id
_entity.type
_entity.pdbx_description
1 polymer ?
#
loop_
_entity_poly.entity_id
_entity_poly.type
_entity_poly.pdbx_seq_one_letter_code
_entity_poly.pdbx_strand_id
1 'polypeptide(L)'
;MPSVPPPPAESGTGARGLTWTAPPGWAAEPPRSAMRRAQYRIPGATGPAECVVFYFGPGQGGDARANVARWAGQFQRPDGAPLGDAFTTREITVGDLPVTLVEVTGTYVGGMGSGPAGAPQPDHMLLGAIAEGPDARWFFRATGPRATLEKERAAFERMIRSLKRGG
;
A
#
# COMPACT_ATOMS: atom_id res chain seq x y z
N MET A 1 18.17 10.43 -16.17
CA MET A 1 17.23 11.55 -16.38
C MET A 1 16.63 11.92 -15.04
N PRO A 2 16.94 13.07 -14.40
CA PRO A 2 16.22 13.45 -13.19
C PRO A 2 15.01 14.30 -13.56
N SER A 3 13.81 13.76 -13.33
CA SER A 3 12.77 14.44 -12.58
C SER A 3 11.62 13.45 -12.29
N VAL A 4 11.54 12.91 -11.06
CA VAL A 4 10.31 12.25 -10.56
C VAL A 4 9.60 13.27 -9.69
N PRO A 5 8.69 14.06 -10.28
CA PRO A 5 7.34 14.26 -9.73
C PRO A 5 6.32 14.48 -10.89
N PRO A 6 4.99 14.60 -10.71
CA PRO A 6 4.25 14.78 -9.46
C PRO A 6 3.07 13.80 -9.30
N PRO A 7 2.81 13.45 -8.05
CA PRO A 7 1.43 13.39 -7.58
C PRO A 7 1.34 13.85 -6.11
N PRO A 8 0.19 14.29 -5.56
CA PRO A 8 -1.14 14.59 -6.12
C PRO A 8 -1.43 16.10 -6.26
N ALA A 9 -2.32 16.49 -7.18
CA ALA A 9 -3.36 17.49 -6.84
C ALA A 9 -4.77 16.85 -6.77
N GLU A 10 -4.81 15.51 -6.80
CA GLU A 10 -5.87 14.56 -6.37
C GLU A 10 -5.66 13.15 -6.97
N SER A 11 -4.60 13.00 -7.79
CA SER A 11 -4.03 11.77 -8.41
C SER A 11 -5.00 10.98 -9.29
N GLY A 12 -4.62 10.07 -10.18
CA GLY A 12 -3.31 9.69 -10.71
C GLY A 12 -3.25 9.83 -12.23
N THR A 13 -2.28 9.23 -12.93
CA THR A 13 -2.00 9.56 -14.35
C THR A 13 -1.82 8.34 -15.29
N GLY A 14 -2.72 7.35 -15.22
CA GLY A 14 -2.94 6.35 -16.28
C GLY A 14 -4.16 6.72 -17.14
N ALA A 15 -4.32 6.17 -18.36
CA ALA A 15 -5.25 6.64 -19.42
C ALA A 15 -6.70 6.93 -18.95
N ARG A 16 -7.14 6.27 -17.88
CA ARG A 16 -8.26 6.69 -17.02
C ARG A 16 -7.78 6.61 -15.57
N GLY A 17 -7.54 7.76 -14.93
CA GLY A 17 -6.88 7.81 -13.62
C GLY A 17 -7.73 7.23 -12.48
N LEU A 18 -7.14 7.11 -11.30
CA LEU A 18 -7.86 6.88 -10.04
C LEU A 18 -7.52 8.02 -9.08
N THR A 19 -8.54 8.72 -8.58
CA THR A 19 -8.43 9.82 -7.61
C THR A 19 -8.79 9.35 -6.22
N TRP A 20 -8.23 10.00 -5.20
CA TRP A 20 -8.51 9.70 -3.80
C TRP A 20 -8.21 10.89 -2.89
N THR A 21 -8.79 10.86 -1.69
CA THR A 21 -8.52 11.84 -0.63
C THR A 21 -7.47 11.30 0.33
N ALA A 22 -6.34 11.99 0.44
CA ALA A 22 -5.31 11.65 1.42
C ALA A 22 -5.87 11.86 2.85
N PRO A 23 -5.61 10.94 3.80
CA PRO A 23 -6.07 11.12 5.16
C PRO A 23 -5.49 12.39 5.82
N PRO A 24 -6.28 13.08 6.67
CA PRO A 24 -5.76 14.22 7.42
C PRO A 24 -4.62 13.77 8.34
N GLY A 25 -3.58 14.60 8.45
CA GLY A 25 -2.40 14.31 9.28
C GLY A 25 -1.33 13.46 8.60
N TRP A 26 -1.59 12.91 7.42
CA TRP A 26 -0.57 12.24 6.62
C TRP A 26 0.21 13.29 5.83
N ALA A 27 1.54 13.25 5.92
CA ALA A 27 2.41 14.15 5.19
C ALA A 27 2.72 13.58 3.81
N ALA A 28 2.27 14.23 2.74
CA ALA A 28 2.65 13.84 1.39
C ALA A 28 4.16 14.01 1.18
N GLU A 29 4.79 13.00 0.59
CA GLU A 29 6.20 13.02 0.22
C GLU A 29 6.38 12.88 -1.29
N PRO A 30 7.47 13.42 -1.86
CA PRO A 30 7.84 13.13 -3.23
C PRO A 30 8.04 11.62 -3.44
N PRO A 31 7.36 11.00 -4.41
CA PRO A 31 7.56 9.59 -4.69
C PRO A 31 9.00 9.31 -5.14
N ARG A 32 9.59 8.24 -4.57
CA ARG A 32 11.00 7.91 -4.79
C ARG A 32 11.29 7.14 -6.08
N SER A 33 10.27 6.75 -6.84
CA SER A 33 10.42 6.06 -8.13
C SER A 33 9.22 6.27 -9.04
N ALA A 34 9.40 6.05 -10.35
CA ALA A 34 8.36 6.24 -11.35
C ALA A 34 7.14 5.31 -11.20
N MET A 35 7.30 4.18 -10.49
CA MET A 35 6.20 3.24 -10.19
C MET A 35 5.34 3.71 -9.01
N ARG A 36 5.82 4.66 -8.20
CA ARG A 36 5.11 5.23 -7.06
C ARG A 36 4.28 6.43 -7.53
N ARG A 37 2.96 6.28 -7.51
CA ARG A 37 1.96 7.31 -7.82
C ARG A 37 1.53 8.14 -6.63
N ALA A 38 1.94 7.79 -5.43
CA ALA A 38 1.97 8.69 -4.29
C ALA A 38 2.77 8.06 -3.18
N GLN A 39 3.27 8.91 -2.30
CA GLN A 39 3.96 8.51 -1.08
C GLN A 39 3.50 9.42 0.05
N TYR A 40 3.24 8.83 1.20
CA TYR A 40 2.82 9.52 2.41
C TYR A 40 3.63 9.01 3.58
N ARG A 41 4.09 9.95 4.41
CA ARG A 41 4.60 9.66 5.75
C ARG A 41 3.44 9.77 6.74
N ILE A 42 3.28 8.71 7.52
CA ILE A 42 2.28 8.60 8.57
C ILE A 42 3.00 8.80 9.90
N PRO A 43 2.79 9.91 10.62
CA PRO A 43 3.42 10.12 11.92
C PRO A 43 2.88 9.12 12.96
N GLY A 44 3.73 8.70 13.90
CA GLY A 44 3.35 7.77 14.97
C GLY A 44 4.31 7.81 16.15
N ALA A 45 3.78 7.65 17.36
CA ALA A 45 4.57 7.73 18.59
C ALA A 45 5.64 6.64 18.70
N THR A 46 5.42 5.47 18.10
CA THR A 46 6.35 4.34 18.06
C THR A 46 7.20 4.32 16.79
N GLY A 47 7.22 5.43 16.04
CA GLY A 47 7.90 5.56 14.75
C GLY A 47 6.93 5.77 13.58
N PRO A 48 7.41 6.41 12.50
CA PRO A 48 6.58 6.69 11.33
C PRO A 48 6.28 5.42 10.54
N ALA A 49 5.14 5.40 9.86
CA ALA A 49 4.85 4.44 8.79
C ALA A 49 4.90 5.13 7.42
N GLU A 50 5.03 4.36 6.35
CA GLU A 50 5.00 4.84 4.97
C GLU A 50 3.76 4.25 4.28
N CYS A 51 2.98 5.08 3.59
CA CYS A 51 1.98 4.61 2.62
C CYS A 51 2.39 4.98 1.20
N VAL A 52 2.34 4.00 0.31
CA VAL A 52 2.73 4.15 -1.08
C VAL A 52 1.61 3.64 -1.98
N VAL A 53 1.31 4.41 -3.02
CA VAL A 53 0.40 3.99 -4.08
C VAL A 53 1.24 3.59 -5.28
N PHE A 54 1.18 2.33 -5.70
CA PHE A 54 1.87 1.84 -6.88
C PHE A 54 0.92 1.67 -8.06
N TYR A 55 1.45 1.98 -9.25
CA TYR A 55 0.80 1.73 -10.53
C TYR A 55 1.85 1.20 -11.50
N PHE A 56 1.56 0.05 -12.10
CA PHE A 56 2.46 -0.62 -13.03
C PHE A 56 1.98 -0.56 -14.49
N GLY A 57 0.75 -0.12 -14.75
CA GLY A 57 0.15 -0.06 -16.08
C GLY A 57 -0.77 -1.25 -16.43
N PRO A 58 -1.50 -1.16 -17.55
CA PRO A 58 -2.43 -2.22 -17.98
C PRO A 58 -1.75 -3.58 -18.15
N GLY A 59 -2.35 -4.63 -17.61
CA GLY A 59 -1.80 -6.00 -17.66
C GLY A 59 -0.53 -6.22 -16.82
N GLN A 60 -0.04 -5.22 -16.09
CA GLN A 60 1.15 -5.29 -15.25
C GLN A 60 0.80 -5.38 -13.76
N GLY A 61 1.78 -5.75 -12.93
CA GLY A 61 1.65 -5.79 -11.48
C GLY A 61 1.07 -7.09 -10.90
N GLY A 62 0.57 -8.01 -11.73
CA GLY A 62 0.02 -9.29 -11.31
C GLY A 62 -1.43 -9.22 -10.80
N ASP A 63 -1.98 -10.36 -10.40
CA ASP A 63 -3.31 -10.44 -9.79
C ASP A 63 -3.32 -10.12 -8.29
N ALA A 64 -4.50 -9.94 -7.72
CA ALA A 64 -4.67 -9.59 -6.33
C ALA A 64 -4.11 -10.67 -5.38
N ARG A 65 -4.39 -11.94 -5.66
CA ARG A 65 -3.98 -13.08 -4.83
C ARG A 65 -2.46 -13.24 -4.79
N ALA A 66 -1.79 -13.13 -5.94
CA ALA A 66 -0.34 -13.18 -6.05
C ALA A 66 0.32 -12.04 -5.26
N ASN A 67 -0.27 -10.84 -5.27
CA ASN A 67 0.23 -9.72 -4.49
C ASN A 67 0.00 -9.88 -2.99
N VAL A 68 -1.16 -10.41 -2.57
CA VAL A 68 -1.42 -10.75 -1.17
C VAL A 68 -0.38 -11.73 -0.66
N ALA A 69 -0.14 -12.84 -1.39
CA ALA A 69 0.87 -13.83 -1.04
C ALA A 69 2.28 -13.22 -0.98
N ARG A 70 2.61 -12.35 -1.93
CA ARG A 70 3.89 -11.62 -1.94
C ARG A 70 4.04 -10.70 -0.74
N TRP A 71 3.00 -9.96 -0.36
CA TRP A 71 3.05 -9.07 0.81
C TRP A 71 3.14 -9.86 2.11
N ALA A 72 2.40 -10.96 2.25
CA ALA A 72 2.50 -11.88 3.38
C ALA A 72 3.90 -12.50 3.49
N GLY A 73 4.52 -12.87 2.36
CA GLY A 73 5.88 -13.43 2.31
C GLY A 73 7.00 -12.47 2.73
N GLN A 74 6.70 -11.18 2.93
CA GLN A 74 7.62 -10.19 3.48
C GLN A 74 7.56 -10.11 5.01
N PHE A 75 6.75 -10.98 5.63
CA PHE A 75 6.58 -11.07 7.06
C PHE A 75 6.93 -12.48 7.55
N GLN A 76 7.46 -12.51 8.77
CA GLN A 76 7.68 -13.71 9.55
C GLN A 76 6.92 -13.62 10.86
N ARG A 77 6.67 -14.77 11.46
CA ARG A 77 6.19 -14.87 12.84
C ARG A 77 7.29 -14.39 13.81
N PRO A 78 6.93 -14.04 15.06
CA PRO A 78 7.91 -13.62 16.07
C PRO A 78 9.02 -14.65 16.34
N ASP A 79 8.74 -15.94 16.13
CA ASP A 79 9.69 -17.05 16.24
C ASP A 79 10.60 -17.22 15.01
N GLY A 80 10.47 -16.35 14.00
CA GLY A 80 11.23 -16.41 12.74
C GLY A 80 10.66 -17.38 11.70
N ALA A 81 9.59 -18.11 12.01
CA ALA A 81 8.94 -18.98 11.04
C ALA A 81 8.25 -18.16 9.93
N PRO A 82 8.04 -18.73 8.73
CA PRO A 82 7.22 -18.10 7.71
C PRO A 82 5.84 -17.75 8.25
N LEU A 83 5.28 -16.60 7.82
CA LEU A 83 3.94 -16.19 8.24
C LEU A 83 2.85 -17.21 7.85
N GLY A 84 3.03 -17.88 6.70
CA GLY A 84 2.02 -18.76 6.12
C GLY A 84 0.75 -17.99 5.79
N ASP A 85 -0.40 -18.53 6.20
CA ASP A 85 -1.72 -17.95 5.94
C ASP A 85 -2.20 -16.99 7.04
N ALA A 86 -1.30 -16.54 7.94
CA ALA A 86 -1.63 -15.62 9.03
C ALA A 86 -1.74 -14.16 8.57
N PHE A 87 -2.60 -13.92 7.58
CA PHE A 87 -2.99 -12.60 7.07
C PHE A 87 -4.51 -12.56 6.87
N THR A 88 -5.09 -11.37 6.89
CA THR A 88 -6.53 -11.18 6.65
C THR A 88 -6.74 -10.54 5.29
N THR A 89 -7.74 -11.02 4.55
CA THR A 89 -8.23 -10.34 3.35
C THR A 89 -9.71 -10.04 3.48
N ARG A 90 -10.14 -8.93 2.89
CA ARG A 90 -11.56 -8.55 2.81
C ARG A 90 -11.83 -7.88 1.49
N GLU A 91 -12.85 -8.36 0.79
CA GLU A 91 -13.31 -7.73 -0.44
C GLU A 91 -14.35 -6.66 -0.12
N ILE A 92 -14.23 -5.51 -0.79
CA ILE A 92 -15.21 -4.44 -0.77
C ILE A 92 -15.42 -3.93 -2.20
N THR A 93 -16.51 -3.20 -2.39
CA THR A 93 -16.75 -2.42 -3.61
C THR A 93 -16.84 -0.95 -3.25
N VAL A 94 -16.10 -0.11 -3.99
CA VAL A 94 -16.12 1.35 -3.83
C VAL A 94 -16.63 1.95 -5.14
N GLY A 95 -17.89 2.37 -5.17
CA GLY A 95 -18.57 2.71 -6.42
C GLY A 95 -18.68 1.47 -7.30
N ASP A 96 -17.98 1.46 -8.43
CA ASP A 96 -17.87 0.33 -9.36
C ASP A 96 -16.48 -0.30 -9.39
N LEU A 97 -15.65 0.00 -8.39
CA LEU A 97 -14.28 -0.51 -8.26
C LEU A 97 -14.25 -1.66 -7.25
N PRO A 98 -13.98 -2.91 -7.67
CA PRO A 98 -13.62 -3.99 -6.77
C PRO A 98 -12.31 -3.66 -6.04
N VAL A 99 -12.27 -3.88 -4.73
CA VAL A 99 -11.07 -3.68 -3.92
C VAL A 99 -10.84 -4.85 -2.98
N THR A 100 -9.65 -5.44 -3.02
CA THR A 100 -9.20 -6.41 -2.02
C THR A 100 -8.37 -5.68 -0.97
N LEU A 101 -8.88 -5.59 0.25
CA LEU A 101 -8.14 -5.15 1.43
C LEU A 101 -7.32 -6.31 1.98
N VAL A 102 -6.12 -5.99 2.47
CA VAL A 102 -5.16 -6.94 3.03
C VAL A 102 -4.61 -6.39 4.33
N GLU A 103 -4.48 -7.25 5.32
CA GLU A 103 -3.82 -6.94 6.57
C GLU A 103 -2.83 -8.04 6.94
N VAL A 104 -1.63 -7.61 7.31
CA VAL A 104 -0.55 -8.49 7.74
C VAL A 104 0.10 -7.91 8.98
N THR A 105 0.40 -8.73 9.97
CA THR A 105 1.20 -8.34 11.14
C THR A 105 2.31 -9.36 11.39
N GLY A 106 3.47 -8.90 11.83
CA GLY A 106 4.59 -9.77 12.19
C GLY A 106 5.92 -9.04 12.11
N THR A 107 6.99 -9.81 12.00
CA THR A 107 8.33 -9.27 11.75
C THR A 107 8.48 -8.97 10.27
N TYR A 108 8.56 -7.70 9.90
CA TYR A 108 8.79 -7.29 8.52
C TYR A 108 10.24 -7.51 8.14
N VAL A 109 10.50 -8.36 7.15
CA VAL A 109 11.84 -8.68 6.66
C VAL A 109 12.18 -8.01 5.33
N GLY A 110 11.27 -7.19 4.79
CA GLY A 110 11.53 -6.44 3.55
C GLY A 110 11.43 -7.29 2.28
N GLY A 111 12.01 -6.78 1.19
CA GLY A 111 12.08 -7.46 -0.11
C GLY A 111 10.97 -7.04 -1.10
N MET A 112 11.12 -5.90 -1.75
CA MET A 112 10.42 -5.61 -3.01
C MET A 112 11.38 -5.92 -4.17
N GLY A 113 11.16 -7.03 -4.86
CA GLY A 113 12.03 -7.46 -5.97
C GLY A 113 13.38 -8.01 -5.49
N SER A 114 14.42 -7.85 -6.32
CA SER A 114 15.77 -8.42 -6.14
C SER A 114 16.71 -7.58 -5.26
N GLY A 115 16.19 -6.62 -4.47
CA GLY A 115 17.00 -5.82 -3.55
C GLY A 115 17.28 -6.54 -2.22
N PRO A 116 18.37 -6.19 -1.51
CA PRO A 116 18.67 -6.79 -0.22
C PRO A 116 17.55 -6.52 0.79
N ALA A 117 17.12 -7.58 1.49
CA ALA A 117 16.26 -7.47 2.66
C ALA A 117 16.95 -6.59 3.71
N GLY A 118 16.23 -5.58 4.22
CA GLY A 118 16.72 -4.77 5.34
C GLY A 118 16.80 -5.60 6.63
N ALA A 119 17.30 -4.99 7.70
CA ALA A 119 17.24 -5.62 9.02
C ALA A 119 15.77 -5.96 9.38
N PRO A 120 15.49 -7.15 9.98
CA PRO A 120 14.16 -7.51 10.44
C PRO A 120 13.56 -6.45 11.37
N GLN A 121 12.31 -6.09 11.13
CA GLN A 121 11.58 -5.09 11.89
C GLN A 121 10.43 -5.77 12.63
N PRO A 122 10.59 -6.10 13.92
CA PRO A 122 9.53 -6.75 14.70
C PRO A 122 8.31 -5.84 14.85
N ASP A 123 7.18 -6.44 15.23
CA ASP A 123 5.92 -5.75 15.53
C ASP A 123 5.51 -4.73 14.46
N HIS A 124 5.67 -5.12 13.20
CA HIS A 124 5.26 -4.35 12.04
C HIS A 124 3.90 -4.81 11.52
N MET A 125 3.29 -3.91 10.78
CA MET A 125 2.01 -4.15 10.13
C MET A 125 2.09 -3.69 8.67
N LEU A 126 1.31 -4.35 7.82
CA LEU A 126 0.98 -3.89 6.49
C LEU A 126 -0.53 -3.78 6.37
N LEU A 127 -0.99 -2.60 5.95
CA LEU A 127 -2.34 -2.37 5.45
C LEU A 127 -2.25 -2.21 3.93
N GLY A 128 -2.88 -3.13 3.21
CA GLY A 128 -2.86 -3.20 1.76
C GLY A 128 -4.24 -3.00 1.18
N ALA A 129 -4.32 -2.41 -0.01
CA ALA A 129 -5.51 -2.42 -0.84
C ALA A 129 -5.11 -2.60 -2.31
N ILE A 130 -5.82 -3.47 -3.01
CA ILE A 130 -5.67 -3.70 -4.44
C ILE A 130 -6.98 -3.29 -5.09
N ALA A 131 -6.99 -2.10 -5.69
CA ALA A 131 -8.16 -1.57 -6.38
C ALA A 131 -8.08 -1.94 -7.85
N GLU A 132 -9.14 -2.57 -8.38
CA GLU A 132 -9.28 -2.82 -9.80
C GLU A 132 -9.79 -1.54 -10.47
N GLY A 133 -8.84 -0.71 -10.87
CA GLY A 133 -9.10 0.53 -11.60
C GLY A 133 -9.59 0.26 -13.02
N PRO A 134 -10.12 1.30 -13.70
CA PRO A 134 -10.65 1.17 -15.06
C PRO A 134 -9.60 0.81 -16.11
N ASP A 135 -8.31 1.01 -15.81
CA ASP A 135 -7.19 0.78 -16.72
C ASP A 135 -6.24 -0.34 -16.26
N ALA A 136 -6.00 -0.43 -14.94
CA ALA A 136 -5.08 -1.36 -14.33
C ALA A 136 -5.42 -1.56 -12.85
N ARG A 137 -4.68 -2.46 -12.18
CA ARG A 137 -4.72 -2.58 -10.72
C ARG A 137 -3.85 -1.50 -10.07
N TRP A 138 -4.39 -0.88 -9.03
CA TRP A 138 -3.72 0.12 -8.21
C TRP A 138 -3.47 -0.46 -6.83
N PHE A 139 -2.24 -0.32 -6.33
CA PHE A 139 -1.80 -0.98 -5.10
C PHE A 139 -1.48 0.05 -4.04
N PHE A 140 -2.33 0.17 -3.04
CA PHE A 140 -2.11 1.00 -1.86
C PHE A 140 -1.46 0.13 -0.80
N ARG A 141 -0.29 0.54 -0.30
CA ARG A 141 0.46 -0.24 0.68
C ARG A 141 1.00 0.68 1.76
N ALA A 142 0.43 0.57 2.94
CA ALA A 142 0.95 1.19 4.16
C ALA A 142 1.75 0.16 4.95
N THR A 143 2.97 0.50 5.38
CA THR A 143 3.85 -0.38 6.14
C THR A 143 4.63 0.40 7.18
N GLY A 144 4.72 -0.14 8.40
CA GLY A 144 5.41 0.49 9.52
C GLY A 144 5.06 -0.16 10.86
N PRO A 145 5.41 0.47 11.98
CA PRO A 145 5.13 -0.06 13.31
C PRO A 145 3.64 -0.36 13.49
N ARG A 146 3.32 -1.53 14.05
CA ARG A 146 1.94 -2.00 14.25
C ARG A 146 1.12 -1.00 15.04
N ALA A 147 1.65 -0.48 16.15
CA ALA A 147 0.95 0.51 16.98
C ALA A 147 0.64 1.82 16.24
N THR A 148 1.44 2.20 15.23
CA THR A 148 1.17 3.37 14.37
C THR A 148 0.04 3.04 13.40
N LEU A 149 0.13 1.92 12.67
CA LEU A 149 -0.86 1.57 11.64
C LEU A 149 -2.20 1.11 12.20
N GLU A 150 -2.25 0.51 13.40
CA GLU A 150 -3.51 0.16 14.05
C GLU A 150 -4.37 1.39 14.33
N LYS A 151 -3.75 2.50 14.77
CA LYS A 151 -4.43 3.79 14.98
C LYS A 151 -4.90 4.42 13.67
N GLU A 152 -4.12 4.23 12.61
CA GLU A 152 -4.37 4.82 11.28
C GLU A 152 -5.19 3.91 10.36
N ARG A 153 -5.60 2.72 10.83
CA ARG A 153 -6.40 1.76 10.07
C ARG A 153 -7.68 2.37 9.52
N ALA A 154 -8.43 3.08 10.36
CA ALA A 154 -9.66 3.74 9.93
C ALA A 154 -9.39 4.87 8.93
N ALA A 155 -8.24 5.55 9.03
CA ALA A 155 -7.82 6.59 8.12
C ALA A 155 -7.45 6.01 6.74
N PHE A 156 -6.70 4.90 6.72
CA PHE A 156 -6.41 4.15 5.51
C PHE A 156 -7.69 3.64 4.84
N GLU A 157 -8.60 3.02 5.59
CA GLU A 157 -9.88 2.57 5.01
C GLU A 157 -10.71 3.73 4.44
N ARG A 158 -10.72 4.91 5.08
CA ARG A 158 -11.38 6.10 4.51
C ARG A 158 -10.74 6.55 3.20
N MET A 159 -9.41 6.53 3.09
CA MET A 159 -8.71 6.79 1.82
C MET A 159 -9.19 5.82 0.74
N ILE A 160 -9.25 4.52 1.02
CA ILE A 160 -9.72 3.51 0.04
C ILE A 160 -11.21 3.69 -0.29
N ARG A 161 -12.04 4.11 0.65
CA ARG A 161 -13.46 4.39 0.37
C ARG A 161 -13.68 5.70 -0.39
N SER A 162 -12.67 6.56 -0.46
CA SER A 162 -12.71 7.80 -1.25
C SER A 162 -12.35 7.62 -2.72
N LEU A 163 -11.96 6.40 -3.12
CA LEU A 163 -11.56 6.10 -4.49
C LEU A 163 -12.65 6.46 -5.50
N LYS A 164 -12.26 7.20 -6.54
CA LYS A 164 -13.12 7.55 -7.67
C LYS A 164 -12.32 7.49 -8.96
N ARG A 165 -12.99 7.21 -10.08
CA ARG A 165 -12.37 7.34 -11.40
C ARG A 165 -11.92 8.79 -11.62
N GLY A 166 -10.68 8.96 -12.05
CA GLY A 166 -10.18 10.21 -12.59
C GLY A 166 -10.80 10.46 -13.96
N GLY A 167 -11.33 11.66 -14.15
CA GLY A 167 -11.90 12.13 -15.41
C GLY A 167 -10.84 12.36 -16.49
#